data_AF-A0A2H6LAV8-F1
#
_entry.id   AF-A0A2H6LAV8-F1
#
_cell.length_a   1.000
_cell.length_b   1.000
_cell.length_c   1.000
_cell.angle_alpha   90.00
_cell.angle_beta   90.00
_cell.angle_gamma   90.00
#
_symmetry.space_group_name_H-M   'P 1'
#
loop_
_entity.id
_entity.type
_entity.pdbx_description
1 polymer ?
#
loop_
_entity_poly.entity_id
_entity_poly.type
_entity_poly.pdbx_seq_one_letter_code
_entity_poly.pdbx_strand_id
1 'polypeptide(L)'
;MLLETERINYEQVRGRVSNTELFQLVVADEQFAWLHRISELVVQIDETLSSDQPISLEDVQNLIASTRILIAPSEVGDEFARKYYAALQSEPSVVLAHAAVSELLAIK
;
A
#
# COMPACT_ATOMS: atom_id res chain seq x y z
N MET A 1 3.10 9.91 2.27
CA MET A 1 3.61 9.58 0.92
C MET A 1 2.44 9.13 0.08
N LEU A 2 2.04 7.85 0.02
CA LEU A 2 0.93 7.40 -0.86
C LEU A 2 -0.42 8.11 -0.62
N LEU A 3 -0.87 8.20 0.64
CA LEU A 3 -2.10 8.93 0.98
C LEU A 3 -2.01 10.42 0.61
N GLU A 4 -0.84 11.02 0.79
CA GLU A 4 -0.61 12.41 0.45
C GLU A 4 -0.63 12.62 -1.08
N THR A 5 -0.02 11.71 -1.82
CA THR A 5 -0.06 11.68 -3.28
C THR A 5 -1.49 11.60 -3.79
N GLU A 6 -2.29 10.68 -3.24
CA GLU A 6 -3.68 10.51 -3.66
C GLU A 6 -4.53 11.73 -3.27
N ARG A 7 -4.28 12.32 -2.10
CA ARG A 7 -4.92 13.58 -1.70
C ARG A 7 -4.62 14.69 -2.71
N ILE A 8 -3.34 14.90 -3.05
CA ILE A 8 -2.94 15.93 -4.02
C ILE A 8 -3.66 15.70 -5.37
N ASN A 9 -3.68 14.46 -5.86
CA ASN A 9 -4.37 14.10 -7.10
C ASN A 9 -5.88 14.36 -7.03
N TYR A 10 -6.52 14.02 -5.91
CA TYR A 10 -7.93 14.29 -5.66
C TYR A 10 -8.23 15.80 -5.65
N GLU A 11 -7.43 16.56 -4.90
CA GLU A 11 -7.64 18.00 -4.70
C GLU A 11 -7.45 18.81 -5.99
N GLN A 12 -6.60 18.36 -6.90
CA GLN A 12 -6.42 19.00 -8.22
C GLN A 12 -7.71 18.98 -9.06
N VAL A 13 -8.55 17.96 -8.89
CA VAL A 13 -9.79 17.79 -9.68
C VAL A 13 -11.02 18.25 -8.91
N ARG A 14 -11.07 18.00 -7.59
CA ARG A 14 -12.26 18.17 -6.75
C ARG A 14 -12.19 19.36 -5.79
N GLY A 15 -11.04 20.01 -5.67
CA GLY A 15 -10.80 21.08 -4.70
C GLY A 15 -10.28 20.56 -3.35
N ARG A 16 -9.87 21.48 -2.48
CA ARG A 16 -9.23 21.16 -1.19
C ARG A 16 -10.15 20.36 -0.26
N VAL A 17 -9.56 19.43 0.48
CA VAL A 17 -10.26 18.61 1.47
C VAL A 17 -9.71 18.87 2.87
N SER A 18 -10.60 18.94 3.86
CA SER A 18 -10.21 18.97 5.27
C SER A 18 -9.73 17.59 5.73
N ASN A 19 -9.04 17.53 6.88
CA ASN A 19 -8.59 16.25 7.45
C ASN A 19 -9.76 15.31 7.80
N THR A 20 -10.90 15.85 8.24
CA THR A 20 -12.09 15.05 8.55
C THR A 20 -12.71 14.47 7.28
N GLU A 21 -12.79 15.25 6.21
CA GLU A 21 -13.28 14.77 4.91
C GLU A 21 -12.32 13.75 4.30
N LEU A 22 -11.00 13.97 4.41
CA LEU A 22 -10.01 13.03 3.92
C LEU A 22 -10.19 11.65 4.56
N PHE A 23 -10.46 11.58 5.86
CA PHE A 23 -10.75 10.29 6.50
C PHE A 23 -11.97 9.60 5.89
N GLN A 24 -13.06 10.33 5.66
CA GLN A 24 -14.27 9.77 5.03
C GLN A 24 -13.98 9.28 3.60
N LEU A 25 -13.21 10.05 2.83
CA LEU A 25 -12.80 9.67 1.48
C LEU A 25 -11.93 8.42 1.49
N VAL A 26 -10.93 8.36 2.37
CA VAL A 26 -10.08 7.19 2.50
C VAL A 26 -10.90 5.95 2.82
N VAL A 27 -11.95 6.05 3.62
CA VAL A 27 -12.77 4.89 4.00
C VAL A 27 -13.77 4.48 2.91
N ALA A 28 -14.37 5.43 2.20
CA ALA A 28 -15.57 5.16 1.41
C ALA A 28 -15.48 5.51 -0.09
N ASP A 29 -14.46 6.24 -0.54
CA ASP A 29 -14.34 6.68 -1.92
C ASP A 29 -13.48 5.73 -2.76
N GLU A 30 -13.98 5.35 -3.93
CA GLU A 30 -13.30 4.44 -4.87
C GLU A 30 -11.92 4.95 -5.27
N GLN A 31 -11.71 6.27 -5.33
CA GLN A 31 -10.39 6.83 -5.64
C GLN A 31 -9.34 6.42 -4.60
N PHE A 32 -9.72 6.20 -3.34
CA PHE A 32 -8.78 5.83 -2.27
C PHE A 32 -8.76 4.32 -1.97
N ALA A 33 -9.68 3.53 -2.55
CA ALA A 33 -9.85 2.11 -2.26
C ALA A 33 -8.56 1.28 -2.44
N TRP A 34 -7.71 1.65 -3.40
CA TRP A 34 -6.43 0.96 -3.61
C TRP A 34 -5.49 1.03 -2.38
N LEU A 35 -5.56 2.08 -1.55
CA LEU A 35 -4.74 2.19 -0.35
C LEU A 35 -5.12 1.15 0.71
N HIS A 36 -6.36 0.64 0.69
CA HIS A 36 -6.82 -0.40 1.62
C HIS A 36 -5.99 -1.67 1.50
N ARG A 37 -5.47 -2.01 0.31
CA ARG A 37 -4.61 -3.19 0.14
C ARG A 37 -3.35 -3.15 1.02
N ILE A 38 -2.79 -1.97 1.24
CA ILE A 38 -1.65 -1.80 2.15
C ILE A 38 -2.12 -1.91 3.60
N SER A 39 -3.27 -1.32 3.95
CA SER A 39 -3.84 -1.44 5.29
C SER A 39 -4.19 -2.88 5.66
N GLU A 40 -4.77 -3.64 4.72
CA GLU A 40 -5.07 -5.08 4.86
C GLU A 40 -3.79 -5.87 5.13
N LEU A 41 -2.70 -5.59 4.41
CA LEU A 41 -1.41 -6.24 4.65
C LEU A 41 -0.86 -5.93 6.05
N VAL A 42 -0.92 -4.68 6.49
CA VAL A 42 -0.46 -4.28 7.82
C VAL A 42 -1.29 -4.99 8.90
N VAL A 43 -2.62 -5.01 8.75
CA VAL A 43 -3.51 -5.74 9.66
C VAL A 43 -3.18 -7.23 9.68
N GLN A 44 -2.96 -7.86 8.52
CA GLN A 44 -2.57 -9.26 8.44
C GLN A 44 -1.25 -9.54 9.18
N ILE A 45 -0.26 -8.66 9.05
CA ILE A 45 1.02 -8.77 9.78
C ILE A 45 0.76 -8.65 11.28
N ASP A 46 0.02 -7.63 11.72
CA ASP A 46 -0.26 -7.37 13.14
C ASP A 46 -1.04 -8.52 13.78
N GLU A 47 -2.04 -9.06 13.09
CA GLU A 47 -2.82 -10.23 13.54
C GLU A 47 -1.93 -11.47 13.66
N THR A 48 -1.06 -11.70 12.67
CA THR A 48 -0.12 -12.84 12.70
C THR A 48 0.85 -12.73 13.88
N LEU A 49 1.38 -11.54 14.15
CA LEU A 49 2.31 -11.29 15.26
C LEU A 49 1.63 -11.30 16.63
N SER A 50 0.35 -10.95 16.70
CA SER A 50 -0.44 -10.91 17.94
C SER A 50 -1.13 -12.24 18.26
N SER A 51 -1.09 -13.20 17.34
CA SER A 51 -1.70 -14.51 17.50
C SER A 51 -0.99 -15.35 18.55
N ASP A 52 -1.77 -16.08 19.37
CA ASP A 52 -1.24 -17.09 20.29
C ASP A 52 -0.79 -18.37 19.56
N GLN A 53 -1.02 -18.48 18.25
CA GLN A 53 -0.59 -19.62 17.45
C GLN A 53 0.90 -19.51 17.09
N PRO A 54 1.66 -20.62 17.11
CA PRO A 54 3.03 -20.63 16.61
C PRO A 54 3.05 -20.22 15.12
N ILE A 55 3.83 -19.20 14.79
CA ILE A 55 4.05 -18.79 13.40
C ILE A 55 4.96 -19.84 12.74
N SER A 56 4.48 -20.51 11.70
CA SER A 56 5.31 -21.46 10.94
C SER A 56 6.20 -20.73 9.94
N LEU A 57 7.30 -21.37 9.53
CA LEU A 57 8.16 -20.83 8.47
C LEU A 57 7.40 -20.69 7.14
N GLU A 58 6.45 -21.58 6.87
CA GLU A 58 5.59 -21.53 5.69
C GLU A 58 4.70 -20.29 5.68
N ASP A 59 4.11 -19.92 6.83
CA ASP A 59 3.29 -18.71 6.95
C ASP A 59 4.10 -17.45 6.64
N VAL A 60 5.32 -17.37 7.16
CA VAL A 60 6.25 -16.24 6.88
C VAL A 60 6.59 -16.19 5.39
N GLN A 61 6.91 -17.33 4.78
CA GLN A 61 7.23 -17.39 3.34
C GLN A 61 6.04 -16.98 2.47
N ASN A 62 4.83 -17.41 2.82
CA ASN A 62 3.60 -17.06 2.11
C ASN A 62 3.30 -15.55 2.24
N LEU A 63 3.52 -14.96 3.41
CA LEU A 63 3.36 -13.53 3.65
C LEU A 63 4.37 -12.70 2.84
N ILE A 64 5.64 -13.11 2.82
CA ILE A 64 6.69 -12.48 1.99
C ILE A 64 6.34 -12.58 0.50
N ALA A 65 5.92 -13.75 0.03
CA ALA A 65 5.53 -13.96 -1.36
C ALA A 65 4.32 -13.09 -1.75
N SER A 66 3.29 -13.04 -0.91
CA SER A 66 2.09 -12.22 -1.14
C SER A 66 2.42 -10.73 -1.15
N THR A 67 3.29 -10.27 -0.24
CA THR A 67 3.75 -8.89 -0.21
C THR A 67 4.49 -8.51 -1.49
N ARG A 68 5.41 -9.37 -1.96
CA ARG A 68 6.15 -9.16 -3.22
C ARG A 68 5.23 -9.04 -4.43
N ILE A 69 4.17 -9.85 -4.48
CA ILE A 69 3.16 -9.80 -5.55
C ILE A 69 2.39 -8.47 -5.47
N LEU A 70 1.94 -8.07 -4.28
CA LEU A 70 1.17 -6.85 -4.09
C LEU A 70 1.96 -5.60 -4.53
N ILE A 71 3.22 -5.48 -4.09
CA ILE A 71 4.04 -4.29 -4.37
C ILE A 71 4.74 -4.32 -5.73
N ALA A 72 4.43 -5.29 -6.60
CA ALA A 72 5.00 -5.37 -7.93
C ALA A 72 4.37 -4.28 -8.84
N PRO A 73 5.12 -3.24 -9.25
CA PRO A 73 4.55 -2.16 -10.03
C PRO A 73 4.25 -2.63 -11.47
N SER A 74 3.12 -2.22 -12.02
CA SER A 74 2.73 -2.57 -13.40
C SER A 74 1.84 -1.52 -14.05
N GLU A 75 2.16 -1.12 -15.28
CA GLU A 75 1.35 -0.19 -16.09
C GLU A 75 0.06 -0.82 -16.63
N VAL A 76 0.02 -2.14 -16.76
CA VAL A 76 -1.10 -2.91 -17.36
C VAL A 76 -1.76 -3.87 -16.36
N GLY A 77 -1.40 -3.76 -15.09
CA GLY A 77 -1.93 -4.61 -14.03
C GLY A 77 -3.34 -4.21 -13.55
N ASP A 78 -3.70 -4.73 -12.39
CA ASP A 78 -4.92 -4.32 -11.69
C ASP A 78 -4.85 -2.85 -11.25
N GLU A 79 -5.93 -2.36 -10.63
CA GLU A 79 -6.00 -0.98 -10.17
C GLU A 79 -4.85 -0.61 -9.22
N PHE A 80 -4.55 -1.49 -8.26
CA PHE A 80 -3.47 -1.26 -7.30
C PHE A 80 -2.13 -1.12 -8.01
N ALA A 81 -1.77 -2.07 -8.87
CA ALA A 81 -0.48 -2.09 -9.53
C ALA A 81 -0.26 -0.85 -10.41
N ARG A 82 -1.32 -0.37 -11.08
CA ARG A 82 -1.28 0.84 -11.90
C ARG A 82 -1.15 2.12 -11.08
N LYS A 83 -1.93 2.25 -10.00
CA LYS A 83 -1.83 3.42 -9.10
C LYS A 83 -0.51 3.45 -8.34
N TYR A 84 -0.03 2.29 -7.90
CA TYR A 84 1.27 2.14 -7.26
C TYR A 84 2.43 2.47 -8.21
N TYR A 85 2.36 2.02 -9.47
CA TYR A 85 3.31 2.43 -10.52
C TYR A 85 3.30 3.96 -10.71
N ALA A 86 2.13 4.57 -10.84
CA ALA A 86 2.02 6.02 -11.00
C ALA A 86 2.62 6.79 -9.81
N ALA A 87 2.36 6.33 -8.58
CA ALA A 87 2.92 6.94 -7.36
C ALA A 87 4.46 6.86 -7.31
N LEU A 88 5.05 5.76 -7.80
CA LEU A 88 6.51 5.63 -7.92
C LEU A 88 7.10 6.64 -8.92
N GLN A 89 6.38 6.97 -9.99
CA GLN A 89 6.84 7.94 -10.99
C GLN A 89 6.71 9.40 -10.51
N SER A 90 5.73 9.69 -9.65
CA SER A 90 5.43 11.07 -9.23
C SER A 90 6.13 11.49 -7.94
N GLU A 91 6.44 10.55 -7.04
CA GLU A 91 6.87 10.88 -5.68
C GLU A 91 8.17 10.17 -5.27
N PRO A 92 9.32 10.88 -5.20
CA PRO A 92 10.61 10.29 -4.84
C PRO A 92 10.60 9.55 -3.50
N SER A 93 9.79 10.04 -2.58
CA SER A 93 9.63 9.49 -1.25
C SER A 93 9.03 8.06 -1.29
N VAL A 94 8.11 7.79 -2.23
CA VAL A 94 7.53 6.46 -2.48
C VAL A 94 8.57 5.48 -3.02
N VAL A 95 9.47 5.94 -3.90
CA VAL A 95 10.57 5.11 -4.43
C VAL A 95 11.51 4.65 -3.32
N LEU A 96 11.86 5.55 -2.40
CA LEU A 96 12.71 5.21 -1.26
C LEU A 96 12.06 4.18 -0.33
N ALA A 97 10.76 4.31 -0.03
CA ALA A 97 10.06 3.29 0.75
C ALA A 97 9.95 1.95 0.00
N HIS A 98 9.68 1.98 -1.30
CA HIS A 98 9.66 0.76 -2.11
C HIS A 98 11.01 0.04 -2.09
N ALA A 99 12.12 0.78 -2.22
CA ALA A 99 13.46 0.22 -2.13
C ALA A 99 13.72 -0.42 -0.76
N ALA A 100 13.37 0.26 0.33
CA ALA A 100 13.54 -0.25 1.68
C ALA A 100 12.73 -1.54 1.93
N VAL A 101 11.47 -1.58 1.49
CA VAL A 101 10.65 -2.79 1.60
C VAL A 101 11.19 -3.91 0.71
N SER A 102 11.62 -3.60 -0.51
CA SER A 102 12.19 -4.59 -1.43
C SER A 102 13.47 -5.23 -0.88
N GLU A 103 14.31 -4.43 -0.21
CA GLU A 103 15.51 -4.94 0.46
C GLU A 103 15.17 -5.89 1.61
N LEU A 104 14.21 -5.52 2.47
CA LEU A 104 13.72 -6.39 3.55
C LEU A 104 13.17 -7.71 3.02
N LEU A 105 12.42 -7.67 1.92
CA LEU A 105 11.83 -8.86 1.30
C LEU A 105 12.89 -9.71 0.56
N ALA A 106 14.04 -9.15 0.18
CA ALA A 106 15.13 -9.84 -0.51
C ALA A 106 15.97 -10.72 0.41
N ILE A 107 15.86 -10.54 1.73
CA ILE A 107 16.55 -11.35 2.74
C ILE A 107 16.11 -12.81 2.56
N LYS A 108 17.10 -13.68 2.34
CA LYS A 108 16.93 -15.13 2.14
C LYS A 108 16.91 -15.89 3.44
#